data_AF-A0A918CXP5-F1
#
_entry.id   AF-A0A918CXP5-F1
#
_cell.length_a   1.000
_cell.length_b   1.000
_cell.length_c   1.000
_cell.angle_alpha   90.00
_cell.angle_beta   90.00
_cell.angle_gamma   90.00
#
_symmetry.space_group_name_H-M   'P 1'
#
loop_
_entity.id
_entity.type
_entity.pdbx_description
1 polymer ?
#
loop_
_entity_poly.entity_id
_entity_poly.type
_entity_poly.pdbx_seq_one_letter_code
_entity_poly.pdbx_strand_id
1 'polypeptide(L)'
;MEANADAVLRGITLYEAVALPLTTDGVSIGEQLLRRTIAYQLAGHEYLPRPVRVAAAEALEAIDQRQDRLQAQTAVRALARTVRECRTEKL
;
A
#
# COMPACT_ATOMS: atom_id res chain seq x y z
N MET A 1 -6.45 16.70 -0.35
CA MET A 1 -7.04 15.42 -0.83
C MET A 1 -6.03 14.57 -1.59
N GLU A 2 -5.33 15.07 -2.61
CA GLU A 2 -4.27 14.31 -3.32
C GLU A 2 -3.12 13.86 -2.42
N ALA A 3 -2.69 14.74 -1.51
CA ALA A 3 -1.67 14.43 -0.51
C ALA A 3 -1.98 13.15 0.31
N ASN A 4 -3.27 12.81 0.48
CA ASN A 4 -3.69 11.62 1.24
C ASN A 4 -3.59 10.35 0.38
N ALA A 5 -3.93 10.39 -0.90
CA ALA A 5 -3.79 9.24 -1.79
C ALA A 5 -2.31 8.90 -2.05
N ASP A 6 -1.48 9.91 -2.24
CA ASP A 6 -0.03 9.74 -2.38
C ASP A 6 0.62 9.22 -1.08
N ALA A 7 0.13 9.64 0.09
CA ALA A 7 0.57 9.11 1.37
C ALA A 7 0.22 7.62 1.53
N VAL A 8 -1.02 7.23 1.16
CA VAL A 8 -1.44 5.82 1.15
C VAL A 8 -0.54 4.96 0.28
N LEU A 9 -0.30 5.37 -0.97
CA LEU A 9 0.58 4.65 -1.87
C LEU A 9 1.98 4.48 -1.27
N ARG A 10 2.59 5.56 -0.77
CA ARG A 10 3.92 5.49 -0.13
C ARG A 10 3.94 4.57 1.08
N GLY A 11 2.93 4.66 1.96
CA GLY A 11 2.83 3.83 3.16
C GLY A 11 2.74 2.34 2.82
N ILE A 12 1.90 1.99 1.84
CA ILE A 12 1.72 0.61 1.38
C ILE A 12 2.99 0.09 0.69
N THR A 13 3.65 0.88 -0.17
CA THR A 13 4.93 0.48 -0.79
C THR A 13 6.03 0.25 0.25
N LEU A 14 6.09 1.09 1.30
CA LEU A 14 7.04 0.88 2.40
C LEU A 14 6.71 -0.37 3.21
N TYR A 15 5.43 -0.70 3.39
CA TYR A 15 5.03 -1.96 4.02
C TYR A 15 5.38 -3.18 3.15
N GLU A 16 5.09 -3.12 1.85
CA GLU A 16 5.45 -4.17 0.88
C GLU A 16 6.95 -4.49 0.94
N ALA A 17 7.82 -3.47 0.95
CA ALA A 17 9.27 -3.64 0.96
C ALA A 17 9.78 -4.40 2.19
N VAL A 18 9.10 -4.28 3.33
CA VAL A 18 9.48 -4.98 4.56
C VAL A 18 8.72 -6.28 4.80
N ALA A 19 7.56 -6.44 4.18
CA ALA A 19 6.82 -7.69 4.22
C ALA A 19 7.33 -8.71 3.21
N LEU A 20 7.91 -8.23 2.12
CA LEU A 20 8.49 -9.02 1.04
C LEU A 20 9.92 -8.52 0.77
N PRO A 21 10.85 -8.65 1.74
CA PRO A 21 12.21 -8.14 1.59
C PRO A 21 12.99 -8.92 0.52
N LEU A 22 13.93 -8.26 -0.15
CA LEU A 22 14.85 -8.95 -1.08
C LEU A 22 15.85 -9.84 -0.33
N THR A 23 16.23 -9.43 0.88
CA THR A 23 17.10 -10.16 1.81
C THR A 23 16.40 -10.31 3.16
N THR A 24 16.27 -11.54 3.66
CA THR A 24 15.48 -11.86 4.86
C THR A 24 16.07 -11.31 6.16
N ASP A 25 17.37 -11.04 6.20
CA ASP A 25 18.08 -10.64 7.42
C ASP A 25 18.07 -9.12 7.66
N GLY A 26 17.53 -8.34 6.72
CA GLY A 26 17.58 -6.88 6.75
C GLY A 26 16.42 -6.19 7.48
N VAL A 27 15.40 -6.94 7.92
CA VAL A 27 14.16 -6.38 8.45
C VAL A 27 13.75 -7.10 9.72
N SER A 28 13.56 -6.35 10.80
CA SER A 28 13.04 -6.92 12.06
C SER A 28 11.52 -7.13 12.02
N ILE A 29 11.02 -8.08 12.81
CA ILE A 29 9.57 -8.29 12.97
C ILE A 29 8.88 -7.01 13.48
N GLY A 30 9.50 -6.30 14.42
CA GLY A 30 8.95 -5.05 14.97
C GLY A 30 8.81 -3.96 13.90
N GLU A 31 9.83 -3.83 13.06
CA GLU A 31 9.83 -2.91 11.92
C GLU A 31 8.72 -3.24 10.91
N GLN A 32 8.52 -4.54 10.63
CA GLN A 32 7.44 -4.99 9.78
C GLN A 32 6.06 -4.65 10.36
N LEU A 33 5.83 -4.91 11.65
CA LEU A 33 4.57 -4.62 12.33
C LEU A 33 4.26 -3.13 12.39
N LEU A 34 5.29 -2.30 12.60
CA LEU A 34 5.14 -0.85 12.60
C LEU A 34 4.69 -0.34 11.23
N ARG A 35 5.34 -0.80 10.14
CA ARG A 35 4.95 -0.39 8.79
C ARG A 35 3.59 -0.93 8.38
N ARG A 36 3.23 -2.14 8.80
CA ARG A 36 1.87 -2.67 8.65
C ARG A 36 0.84 -1.72 9.26
N THR A 37 1.04 -1.37 10.53
CA THR A 37 0.11 -0.49 11.27
C THR A 37 -0.07 0.86 10.58
N ILE A 38 1.02 1.50 10.16
CA ILE A 38 0.97 2.79 9.46
C ILE A 38 0.21 2.66 8.14
N ALA A 39 0.47 1.60 7.35
CA ALA A 39 -0.19 1.40 6.06
C ALA A 39 -1.71 1.22 6.22
N TYR A 40 -2.17 0.44 7.21
CA TYR A 40 -3.59 0.28 7.52
C TYR A 40 -4.24 1.57 8.02
N GLN A 41 -3.56 2.35 8.87
CA GLN A 41 -4.07 3.65 9.33
C GLN A 41 -4.27 4.64 8.17
N LEU A 42 -3.30 4.69 7.25
CA LEU A 42 -3.41 5.53 6.06
C LEU A 42 -4.58 5.10 5.17
N ALA A 43 -4.73 3.80 4.90
CA ALA A 43 -5.80 3.25 4.06
C ALA A 43 -7.20 3.41 4.67
N GLY A 44 -7.29 3.44 6.00
CA GLY A 44 -8.54 3.64 6.75
C GLY A 44 -9.04 5.08 6.80
N HIS A 45 -8.30 6.05 6.25
CA HIS A 45 -8.66 7.46 6.36
C HIS A 45 -9.93 7.82 5.56
N GLU A 46 -10.92 8.43 6.22
CA GLU A 46 -12.29 8.58 5.70
C GLU A 46 -12.39 9.40 4.40
N TYR A 47 -11.50 10.37 4.21
CA TYR A 47 -11.52 11.30 3.07
C TYR A 47 -10.79 10.81 1.80
N LEU A 48 -10.50 9.51 1.70
CA LEU A 48 -9.89 8.94 0.51
C LEU A 48 -10.94 8.70 -0.59
N PRO A 49 -10.62 8.96 -1.87
CA PRO A 49 -11.46 8.54 -2.99
C PRO A 49 -11.77 7.05 -2.91
N ARG A 50 -13.02 6.66 -3.17
CA ARG A 50 -13.45 5.25 -3.10
C ARG A 50 -12.56 4.30 -3.93
N PRO A 51 -12.16 4.63 -5.18
CA PRO A 51 -11.28 3.77 -5.96
C PRO A 51 -9.94 3.51 -5.25
N VAL A 52 -9.34 4.54 -4.66
CA VAL A 52 -8.09 4.44 -3.90
C VAL A 52 -8.26 3.56 -2.67
N ARG A 53 -9.38 3.66 -1.95
CA ARG A 53 -9.67 2.82 -0.78
C ARG A 53 -9.76 1.33 -1.14
N VAL A 54 -10.46 1.01 -2.22
CA VAL A 54 -10.61 -0.38 -2.69
C VAL A 54 -9.27 -0.95 -3.10
N ALA A 55 -8.52 -0.26 -3.97
CA ALA A 55 -7.21 -0.71 -4.42
C ALA A 55 -6.19 -0.81 -3.26
N ALA A 56 -6.29 0.07 -2.26
CA ALA A 56 -5.44 0.00 -1.06
C ALA A 56 -5.75 -1.24 -0.21
N ALA A 57 -7.02 -1.60 -0.05
CA ALA A 57 -7.42 -2.81 0.67
C ALA A 57 -6.92 -4.08 -0.03
N GLU A 58 -7.07 -4.15 -1.35
CA GLU A 58 -6.57 -5.27 -2.17
C GLU A 58 -5.04 -5.42 -2.07
N ALA A 59 -4.31 -4.30 -2.13
CA ALA A 59 -2.86 -4.32 -1.96
C ALA A 59 -2.43 -4.80 -0.57
N LEU A 60 -3.09 -4.31 0.49
CA LEU A 60 -2.81 -4.74 1.86
C LEU A 60 -3.09 -6.22 2.08
N GLU A 61 -4.20 -6.73 1.55
CA GLU A 61 -4.55 -8.15 1.59
C GLU A 61 -3.49 -9.00 0.89
N ALA A 62 -3.09 -8.64 -0.33
CA ALA A 62 -2.09 -9.37 -1.08
C ALA A 62 -0.71 -9.38 -0.39
N ILE A 63 -0.33 -8.27 0.26
CA ILE A 63 0.90 -8.20 1.06
C ILE A 63 0.82 -9.10 2.29
N ASP A 64 -0.31 -9.09 3.02
CA ASP A 64 -0.50 -9.89 4.24
C ASP A 64 -0.57 -11.40 3.97
N GLN A 65 -1.01 -11.82 2.77
CA GLN A 65 -1.02 -13.24 2.38
C GLN A 65 0.39 -13.82 2.22
N ARG A 66 1.44 -13.00 1.99
CA ARG A 66 2.89 -13.32 1.95
C ARG A 66 3.36 -14.50 1.06
N GLN A 67 2.47 -15.20 0.37
CA GLN A 67 2.78 -16.41 -0.39
C GLN A 67 3.09 -16.13 -1.86
N ASP A 68 2.57 -15.03 -2.40
CA ASP A 68 2.77 -14.65 -3.80
C ASP A 68 3.29 -13.20 -3.93
N ARG A 69 4.61 -13.10 -4.13
CA ARG A 69 5.29 -11.82 -4.33
C ARG A 69 4.79 -11.10 -5.60
N LEU A 70 4.48 -11.85 -6.65
CA LEU A 70 4.03 -11.27 -7.93
C LEU A 70 2.62 -10.70 -7.77
N GLN A 71 1.75 -11.40 -7.06
CA GLN A 71 0.40 -10.93 -6.73
C GLN A 71 0.44 -9.63 -5.91
N ALA A 72 1.25 -9.59 -4.84
CA ALA A 72 1.41 -8.38 -4.03
C ALA A 72 1.92 -7.19 -4.86
N GLN A 73 2.97 -7.39 -5.66
CA GLN A 73 3.49 -6.35 -6.56
C GLN A 73 2.46 -5.91 -7.60
N THR A 74 1.63 -6.81 -8.09
CA THR A 74 0.58 -6.50 -9.06
C THR A 74 -0.49 -5.62 -8.43
N ALA A 75 -0.92 -5.94 -7.21
CA ALA A 75 -1.89 -5.15 -6.47
C ALA A 75 -1.35 -3.75 -6.10
N VAL A 76 -0.08 -3.64 -5.68
CA VAL A 76 0.55 -2.33 -5.41
C VAL A 76 0.68 -1.48 -6.69
N ARG A 77 0.99 -2.10 -7.84
CA ARG A 77 0.98 -1.38 -9.13
C ARG A 77 -0.42 -0.93 -9.55
N ALA A 78 -1.46 -1.72 -9.27
CA ALA A 78 -2.84 -1.32 -9.49
C ALA A 78 -3.22 -0.11 -8.64
N LEU A 79 -2.89 -0.11 -7.35
CA LEU A 79 -3.05 1.06 -6.47
C LEU A 79 -2.32 2.29 -7.02
N ALA A 80 -1.06 2.14 -7.46
CA ALA A 80 -0.30 3.24 -8.04
C ALA A 80 -0.96 3.83 -9.29
N ARG A 81 -1.58 3.00 -10.13
CA ARG A 81 -2.35 3.44 -11.28
C ARG A 81 -3.60 4.22 -10.84
N THR A 82 -4.38 3.68 -9.91
CA THR A 82 -5.60 4.33 -9.40
C THR A 82 -5.30 5.69 -8.76
N VAL A 83 -4.20 5.82 -8.01
CA VAL A 83 -3.78 7.12 -7.44
C VAL A 83 -3.46 8.13 -8.54
N ARG A 84 -2.84 7.72 -9.65
CA ARG A 84 -2.55 8.60 -10.79
C ARG A 84 -3.82 9.01 -11.53
N GLU A 85 -4.74 8.09 -11.77
CA GLU A 85 -6.04 8.37 -12.41
C GLU A 85 -6.86 9.36 -11.60
N CYS A 86 -6.95 9.18 -10.28
CA CYS A 86 -7.62 10.11 -9.37
C CYS A 86 -6.98 11.52 -9.33
N ARG A 87 -5.70 11.66 -9.68
CA ARG A 87 -5.04 12.96 -9.83
C ARG A 87 -5.48 13.63 -11.13
N THR A 88 -5.48 12.88 -12.23
CA THR A 88 -5.86 13.41 -13.55
C THR A 88 -7.34 13.76 -13.68
N GLU A 89 -8.23 13.10 -12.95
CA GLU A 89 -9.68 13.41 -12.94
C GLU A 89 -10.04 14.69 -12.18
N LYS A 90 -9.09 15.27 -11.43
CA LYS A 90 -9.31 16.47 -10.59
C LYS A 90 -8.65 17.74 -11.13
N LEU A 91 -7.92 17.64 -12.25
CA LEU A 91 -7.31 18.76 -12.99
C LEU A 91 -8.23 19.17 -14.14
#